data_AF-A0A0R2V8L7-F1
#
_entry.id   AF-A0A0R2V8L7-F1
#
_cell.length_a   1.000
_cell.length_b   1.000
_cell.length_c   1.000
_cell.angle_alpha   90.00
_cell.angle_beta   90.00
_cell.angle_gamma   90.00
#
_symmetry.space_group_name_H-M   'P 1'
#
loop_
_entity.id
_entity.type
_entity.pdbx_description
1 polymer ?
#
loop_
_entity_poly.entity_id
_entity_poly.type
_entity_poly.pdbx_seq_one_letter_code
_entity_poly.pdbx_strand_id
1 'polypeptide(L)'
;MIKLIKLLALTALVFTHQTSYSYPAQSELFGLSESMVHVWVTYGDGVTGTGSGVVIKENHVATDCHVFADSKGVNVVKTFKKYVPIAVFADWKHDLCILQFDDLPLPAVMMGTSKDLQYEDKVFALTFPNDSPIPLPSYGKIKGLHPFEDNHIIRTSAAFTVGSSGGALFDLDFNLIGITTFKSPGKRLGYFYALPSEWILELLNTKPQLDLVSTDAPFWSLPDKEKPFFMQVIMPMQQEDWLKTQGVAKSWIESESNNADAWYFLGLAEFRMNNYAKAITSLKKSFALNNRHLDALTELHQIAKLQDDKELSGWVVSNMRKIDPEYVEYILK
;
A
#
# COMPACT_ATOMS: atom_id res chain seq x y z
N MET A 1 -24.75 -35.27 -61.44
CA MET A 1 -23.49 -34.69 -60.97
C MET A 1 -23.77 -33.91 -59.69
N ILE A 2 -23.20 -34.41 -58.59
CA ILE A 2 -23.34 -33.96 -57.20
C ILE A 2 -22.56 -32.67 -56.99
N LYS A 3 -23.09 -31.69 -56.24
CA LYS A 3 -22.27 -30.79 -55.40
C LYS A 3 -23.08 -30.29 -54.20
N LEU A 4 -22.86 -30.96 -53.07
CA LEU A 4 -23.32 -30.62 -51.73
C LEU A 4 -22.27 -29.66 -51.13
N ILE A 5 -22.62 -28.41 -50.85
CA ILE A 5 -21.73 -27.47 -50.14
C ILE A 5 -22.01 -27.63 -48.65
N LYS A 6 -21.09 -28.30 -47.93
CA LYS A 6 -21.06 -28.32 -46.47
C LYS A 6 -20.41 -27.03 -45.98
N LEU A 7 -21.20 -26.19 -45.31
CA LEU A 7 -20.72 -25.03 -44.57
C LEU A 7 -20.18 -25.54 -43.21
N LEU A 8 -18.85 -25.60 -43.06
CA LEU A 8 -18.22 -25.84 -41.76
C LEU A 8 -18.25 -24.53 -40.96
N ALA A 9 -19.03 -24.47 -39.89
CA ALA A 9 -18.91 -23.43 -38.88
C ALA A 9 -17.69 -23.75 -38.00
N LEU A 10 -16.61 -23.00 -38.18
CA LEU A 10 -15.43 -23.06 -37.33
C LEU A 10 -15.68 -22.18 -36.10
N THR A 11 -16.15 -22.77 -35.00
CA THR A 11 -16.20 -22.10 -33.69
C THR A 11 -14.77 -21.92 -33.18
N ALA A 12 -14.22 -20.72 -33.34
CA ALA A 12 -12.99 -20.34 -32.67
C ALA A 12 -13.26 -20.22 -31.16
N LEU A 13 -12.84 -21.22 -30.38
CA LEU A 13 -12.68 -21.06 -28.94
C LEU A 13 -11.53 -20.08 -28.70
N VAL A 14 -11.87 -18.83 -28.42
CA VAL A 14 -10.92 -17.88 -27.84
C VAL A 14 -10.73 -18.29 -26.38
N PHE A 15 -9.68 -19.05 -26.10
CA PHE A 15 -9.21 -19.22 -24.73
C PHE A 15 -8.60 -17.89 -24.29
N THR A 16 -9.38 -17.09 -23.56
CA THR A 16 -8.80 -16.00 -22.77
C THR A 16 -7.98 -16.66 -21.67
N HIS A 17 -6.66 -16.75 -21.84
CA HIS A 17 -5.76 -17.08 -20.75
C HIS A 17 -5.84 -15.93 -19.74
N GLN A 18 -6.68 -16.09 -18.73
CA GLN A 18 -6.53 -15.32 -17.50
C GLN A 18 -5.26 -15.86 -16.83
N THR A 19 -4.14 -15.18 -17.01
CA THR A 19 -2.95 -15.42 -16.20
C THR A 19 -3.29 -14.99 -14.78
N SER A 20 -3.77 -15.92 -13.97
CA SER A 20 -3.85 -15.73 -12.53
C SER A 20 -2.42 -15.76 -12.00
N TYR A 21 -1.77 -14.59 -11.91
CA TYR A 21 -0.49 -14.50 -11.20
C TYR A 21 -0.74 -14.88 -9.74
N SER A 22 -0.19 -16.03 -9.33
CA SER A 22 -0.13 -16.42 -7.91
C SER A 22 0.91 -15.54 -7.21
N TYR A 23 0.78 -15.41 -5.89
CA TYR A 23 1.87 -14.83 -5.11
C TYR A 23 3.14 -15.68 -5.29
N PRO A 24 4.33 -15.06 -5.30
CA PRO A 24 5.57 -15.79 -5.41
C PRO A 24 5.75 -16.72 -4.21
N ALA A 25 6.30 -17.90 -4.44
CA ALA A 25 6.74 -18.79 -3.40
C ALA A 25 7.98 -18.23 -2.71
N GLN A 26 8.23 -18.65 -1.45
CA GLN A 26 9.39 -18.17 -0.69
C GLN A 26 10.73 -18.43 -1.39
N SER A 27 10.84 -19.52 -2.16
CA SER A 27 12.04 -19.81 -2.96
C SER A 27 12.30 -18.80 -4.07
N GLU A 28 11.25 -18.21 -4.64
CA GLU A 28 11.37 -17.20 -5.70
C GLU A 28 11.86 -15.86 -5.14
N LEU A 29 11.65 -15.63 -3.84
CA LEU A 29 12.11 -14.43 -3.11
C LEU A 29 13.57 -14.49 -2.68
N PHE A 30 14.27 -15.61 -2.90
CA PHE A 30 15.67 -15.76 -2.45
C PHE A 30 16.59 -14.72 -3.08
N GLY A 31 16.46 -14.47 -4.39
CA GLY A 31 17.24 -13.44 -5.08
C GLY A 31 16.96 -12.04 -4.54
N LEU A 32 15.69 -11.73 -4.31
CA LEU A 32 15.26 -10.43 -3.79
C LEU A 32 15.71 -10.20 -2.34
N SER A 33 15.80 -11.27 -1.55
CA SER A 33 16.29 -11.22 -0.17
C SER A 33 17.74 -10.74 -0.08
N GLU A 34 18.55 -10.90 -1.14
CA GLU A 34 19.92 -10.36 -1.23
C GLU A 34 19.97 -8.83 -1.30
N SER A 35 18.92 -8.20 -1.80
CA SER A 35 18.76 -6.75 -1.87
C SER A 35 18.13 -6.15 -0.61
N MET A 36 17.69 -6.97 0.35
CA MET A 36 17.09 -6.50 1.60
C MET A 36 18.12 -6.47 2.72
N VAL A 37 18.10 -5.42 3.54
CA VAL A 37 19.00 -5.24 4.68
C VAL A 37 18.23 -4.90 5.96
N HIS A 38 18.76 -5.33 7.10
CA HIS A 38 18.22 -5.01 8.42
C HIS A 38 18.90 -3.72 8.92
N VAL A 39 18.13 -2.67 9.19
CA VAL A 39 18.65 -1.39 9.70
C VAL A 39 18.73 -1.46 11.22
N TRP A 40 19.92 -1.21 11.79
CA TRP A 40 20.20 -1.25 13.22
C TRP A 40 20.63 0.13 13.71
N VAL A 41 20.00 0.58 14.79
CA VAL A 41 20.11 1.95 15.29
C VAL A 41 20.51 1.95 16.76
N THR A 42 21.34 2.91 17.15
CA THR A 42 21.72 3.13 18.55
C THR A 42 21.41 4.57 18.96
N TYR A 43 20.61 4.73 20.02
CA TYR A 43 20.22 6.02 20.59
C TYR A 43 21.15 6.44 21.73
N GLY A 44 21.08 7.72 22.11
CA GLY A 44 22.01 8.34 23.08
C GLY A 44 21.92 7.81 24.52
N ASP A 45 20.83 7.16 24.87
CA ASP A 45 20.56 6.51 26.15
C ASP A 45 20.94 5.02 26.18
N GLY A 46 21.51 4.50 25.09
CA GLY A 46 21.84 3.08 24.92
C GLY A 46 20.69 2.21 24.44
N VAL A 47 19.50 2.78 24.19
CA VAL A 47 18.39 2.07 23.54
C VAL A 47 18.77 1.76 22.10
N THR A 48 18.37 0.58 21.63
CA THR A 48 18.55 0.16 20.24
C THR A 48 17.22 0.13 19.53
N GLY A 49 17.24 0.46 18.25
CA GLY A 49 16.09 0.40 17.35
C GLY A 49 16.44 -0.38 16.10
N THR A 50 15.39 -0.79 15.40
CA THR A 50 15.49 -1.65 14.23
C THR A 50 14.50 -1.24 13.16
N GLY A 51 14.84 -1.55 11.93
CA GLY A 51 14.01 -1.32 10.77
C GLY A 51 14.47 -2.18 9.60
N SER A 52 13.87 -1.92 8.46
CA SER A 52 14.15 -2.57 7.19
C SER A 52 14.75 -1.57 6.22
N GLY A 53 15.47 -2.06 5.22
CA GLY A 53 15.98 -1.25 4.13
C GLY A 53 16.12 -2.07 2.85
N VAL A 54 16.10 -1.41 1.71
CA VAL A 54 16.21 -2.03 0.39
C VAL A 54 17.31 -1.37 -0.42
N VAL A 55 18.16 -2.16 -1.06
CA VAL A 55 19.23 -1.69 -1.96
C VAL A 55 18.58 -1.24 -3.27
N ILE A 56 18.61 0.06 -3.53
CA ILE A 56 17.93 0.71 -4.69
C ILE A 56 18.89 1.07 -5.82
N LYS A 57 20.19 1.12 -5.50
CA LYS A 57 21.31 1.34 -6.43
C LYS A 57 22.57 0.81 -5.77
N GLU A 58 23.63 0.57 -6.55
CA GLU A 58 24.97 0.31 -6.02
C GLU A 58 25.29 1.28 -4.88
N ASN A 59 25.67 0.73 -3.71
CA ASN A 59 26.01 1.48 -2.51
C ASN A 59 24.91 2.39 -1.91
N HIS A 60 23.64 2.21 -2.29
CA HIS A 60 22.53 3.02 -1.77
C HIS A 60 21.39 2.15 -1.24
N VAL A 61 20.98 2.39 0.00
CA VAL A 61 19.86 1.71 0.66
C VAL A 61 18.77 2.72 0.98
N ALA A 62 17.56 2.54 0.47
CA ALA A 62 16.39 3.29 0.90
C ALA A 62 15.80 2.68 2.19
N THR A 63 15.31 3.54 3.07
CA THR A 63 14.64 3.22 4.34
C THR A 63 13.77 4.42 4.74
N ASP A 64 12.95 4.29 5.78
CA ASP A 64 12.31 5.46 6.38
C ASP A 64 13.30 6.24 7.24
N CYS A 65 13.12 7.56 7.32
CA CYS A 65 13.94 8.43 8.15
C CYS A 65 13.69 8.21 9.65
N HIS A 66 12.42 8.01 10.06
CA HIS A 66 12.05 7.82 11.47
C HIS A 66 12.70 6.59 12.11
N VAL A 67 13.20 5.63 11.32
CA VAL A 67 13.90 4.45 11.82
C VAL A 67 15.13 4.86 12.61
N PHE A 68 15.85 5.89 12.17
CA PHE A 68 17.13 6.32 12.75
C PHE A 68 17.22 7.81 13.11
N ALA A 69 16.12 8.56 12.95
CA ALA A 69 16.04 9.97 13.31
C ALA A 69 16.55 10.22 14.74
N ASP A 70 17.37 11.25 14.91
CA ASP A 70 17.95 11.69 16.20
C ASP A 70 18.79 10.62 16.94
N SER A 71 19.18 9.56 16.22
CA SER A 71 20.05 8.51 16.75
C SER A 71 21.53 8.95 16.81
N LYS A 72 22.34 8.19 17.55
CA LYS A 72 23.81 8.36 17.57
C LYS A 72 24.52 7.60 16.46
N GLY A 73 23.84 6.65 15.82
CA GLY A 73 24.40 5.90 14.72
C GLY A 73 23.40 4.93 14.13
N VAL A 74 23.52 4.77 12.82
CA VAL A 74 22.73 3.85 11.99
C VAL A 74 23.68 2.93 11.24
N ASN A 75 23.29 1.67 11.08
CA ASN A 75 24.06 0.67 10.34
C ASN A 75 23.10 -0.24 9.60
N VAL A 76 23.55 -0.80 8.48
CA VAL A 76 22.82 -1.88 7.82
C VAL A 76 23.51 -3.21 8.08
N VAL A 77 22.73 -4.25 8.31
CA VAL A 77 23.20 -5.61 8.59
C VAL A 77 22.67 -6.54 7.51
N LYS A 78 23.59 -7.29 6.89
CA LYS A 78 23.30 -8.33 5.90
C LYS A 78 24.17 -9.53 6.17
N THR A 79 23.57 -10.71 6.34
CA THR A 79 24.27 -11.98 6.60
C THR A 79 25.32 -11.83 7.71
N PHE A 80 24.91 -11.23 8.83
CA PHE A 80 25.74 -10.94 10.01
C PHE A 80 26.92 -9.98 9.80
N LYS A 81 27.09 -9.41 8.60
CA LYS A 81 28.05 -8.33 8.34
C LYS A 81 27.37 -6.98 8.50
N LYS A 82 28.05 -6.09 9.22
CA LYS A 82 27.63 -4.72 9.50
C LYS A 82 28.30 -3.75 8.53
N TYR A 83 27.53 -2.81 7.99
CA TYR A 83 28.00 -1.73 7.13
C TYR A 83 27.58 -0.38 7.72
N VAL A 84 28.50 0.57 7.72
CA VAL A 84 28.30 1.93 8.25
C VAL A 84 28.13 2.87 7.06
N PRO A 85 27.05 3.67 6.98
CA PRO A 85 26.89 4.64 5.91
C PRO A 85 27.88 5.78 6.07
N ILE A 86 28.34 6.31 4.93
CA ILE A 86 29.23 7.47 4.85
C ILE A 86 28.47 8.78 4.67
N ALA A 87 27.19 8.71 4.26
CA ALA A 87 26.32 9.84 3.97
C ALA A 87 24.84 9.41 4.01
N VAL A 88 23.95 10.39 4.18
CA VAL A 88 22.50 10.21 4.17
C VAL A 88 21.87 11.25 3.25
N PHE A 89 21.01 10.83 2.33
CA PHE A 89 20.04 11.72 1.67
C PHE A 89 18.76 11.65 2.49
N ALA A 90 18.23 12.78 2.93
CA ALA A 90 17.09 12.81 3.84
C ALA A 90 15.98 13.71 3.31
N ASP A 91 14.77 13.16 3.25
CA ASP A 91 13.53 13.91 3.15
C ASP A 91 12.70 13.65 4.41
N TRP A 92 12.94 14.47 5.43
CA TRP A 92 12.30 14.34 6.75
C TRP A 92 10.78 14.55 6.68
N LYS A 93 10.30 15.40 5.77
CA LYS A 93 8.87 15.69 5.60
C LYS A 93 8.13 14.49 5.00
N HIS A 94 8.75 13.79 4.06
CA HIS A 94 8.20 12.59 3.45
C HIS A 94 8.52 11.31 4.19
N ASP A 95 9.42 11.37 5.18
CA ASP A 95 9.93 10.22 5.95
C ASP A 95 10.75 9.24 5.12
N LEU A 96 11.40 9.71 4.05
CA LEU A 96 12.19 8.85 3.16
C LEU A 96 13.67 9.23 3.23
N CYS A 97 14.52 8.24 3.49
CA CYS A 97 15.95 8.41 3.61
C CYS A 97 16.71 7.39 2.76
N ILE A 98 17.88 7.80 2.25
CA ILE A 98 18.80 6.92 1.52
C ILE A 98 20.16 6.95 2.22
N LEU A 99 20.60 5.78 2.67
CA LEU A 99 21.91 5.56 3.26
C LEU A 99 22.91 5.25 2.14
N GLN A 100 23.99 6.03 2.05
CA GLN A 100 25.07 5.83 1.09
C GLN A 100 26.27 5.16 1.75
N PHE A 101 26.91 4.24 1.04
CA PHE A 101 28.07 3.46 1.48
C PHE A 101 29.27 3.65 0.54
N ASP A 102 30.47 3.32 1.02
CA ASP A 102 31.67 3.28 0.17
C ASP A 102 31.76 1.95 -0.60
N ASP A 103 31.54 0.82 0.12
CA ASP A 103 31.49 -0.53 -0.44
C ASP A 103 30.37 -1.34 0.22
N LEU A 104 29.29 -1.55 -0.54
CA LEU A 104 28.15 -2.40 -0.20
C LEU A 104 27.90 -3.37 -1.37
N PRO A 105 28.51 -4.57 -1.35
CA PRO A 105 28.47 -5.52 -2.45
C PRO A 105 27.14 -6.31 -2.47
N LEU A 106 26.02 -5.60 -2.55
CA LEU A 106 24.67 -6.15 -2.57
C LEU A 106 23.95 -5.75 -3.86
N PRO A 107 23.15 -6.66 -4.46
CA PRO A 107 22.42 -6.35 -5.68
C PRO A 107 21.33 -5.32 -5.42
N ALA A 108 21.14 -4.38 -6.35
CA ALA A 108 19.99 -3.47 -6.33
C ALA A 108 18.73 -4.13 -6.91
N VAL A 109 17.56 -3.73 -6.39
CA VAL A 109 16.26 -4.12 -6.94
C VAL A 109 15.94 -3.34 -8.23
N MET A 110 15.00 -3.87 -9.01
CA MET A 110 14.40 -3.11 -10.11
C MET A 110 13.39 -2.10 -9.57
N MET A 111 13.39 -0.88 -10.10
CA MET A 111 12.44 0.16 -9.74
C MET A 111 11.16 0.02 -10.57
N GLY A 112 10.01 0.05 -9.91
CA GLY A 112 8.69 0.11 -10.54
C GLY A 112 8.14 1.54 -10.54
N THR A 113 6.83 1.65 -10.73
CA THR A 113 6.09 2.91 -10.59
C THR A 113 4.78 2.69 -9.85
N SER A 114 4.40 3.65 -9.02
CA SER A 114 3.10 3.67 -8.35
C SER A 114 1.97 4.18 -9.25
N LYS A 115 2.29 4.77 -10.42
CA LYS A 115 1.33 5.46 -11.31
C LYS A 115 0.37 4.53 -12.05
N ASP A 116 0.82 3.32 -12.38
CA ASP A 116 0.01 2.35 -13.12
C ASP A 116 -0.71 1.35 -12.21
N LEU A 117 -0.55 1.49 -10.89
CA LEU A 117 -1.20 0.63 -9.91
C LEU A 117 -2.73 0.83 -9.95
N GLN A 118 -3.45 -0.27 -9.73
CA GLN A 118 -4.90 -0.27 -9.59
C GLN A 118 -5.30 -0.94 -8.28
N TYR A 119 -6.51 -0.63 -7.82
CA TYR A 119 -7.07 -1.31 -6.65
C TYR A 119 -7.16 -2.81 -6.90
N GLU A 120 -6.96 -3.59 -5.86
CA GLU A 120 -6.93 -5.06 -5.88
C GLU A 120 -5.77 -5.69 -6.68
N ASP A 121 -4.83 -4.90 -7.19
CA ASP A 121 -3.58 -5.45 -7.72
C ASP A 121 -2.82 -6.17 -6.61
N LYS A 122 -2.35 -7.38 -6.92
CA LYS A 122 -1.59 -8.21 -5.99
C LYS A 122 -0.20 -7.61 -5.79
N VAL A 123 0.21 -7.53 -4.54
CA VAL A 123 1.50 -7.01 -4.11
C VAL A 123 2.03 -7.87 -2.96
N PHE A 124 3.32 -7.73 -2.68
CA PHE A 124 3.88 -8.29 -1.47
C PHE A 124 4.89 -7.33 -0.87
N ALA A 125 4.86 -7.20 0.45
CA ALA A 125 5.91 -6.53 1.19
C ALA A 125 7.00 -7.56 1.55
N LEU A 126 8.25 -7.12 1.58
CA LEU A 126 9.38 -7.90 2.08
C LEU A 126 10.10 -7.05 3.11
N THR A 127 10.08 -7.47 4.37
CA THR A 127 10.54 -6.66 5.51
C THR A 127 11.22 -7.52 6.58
N PHE A 128 11.81 -6.92 7.62
CA PHE A 128 12.35 -7.59 8.80
C PHE A 128 11.41 -7.38 10.00
N PRO A 129 10.23 -8.05 10.04
CA PRO A 129 9.26 -7.83 11.10
C PRO A 129 9.77 -8.37 12.44
N ASN A 130 9.52 -7.62 13.52
CA ASN A 130 9.86 -7.98 14.90
C ASN A 130 11.32 -8.47 15.05
N ASP A 131 12.24 -7.75 14.41
CA ASP A 131 13.68 -8.01 14.41
C ASP A 131 14.08 -9.37 13.86
N SER A 132 13.28 -9.92 12.94
CA SER A 132 13.60 -11.16 12.24
C SER A 132 15.03 -11.10 11.67
N PRO A 133 15.82 -12.18 11.78
CA PRO A 133 17.18 -12.22 11.21
C PRO A 133 17.19 -12.34 9.67
N ILE A 134 16.04 -12.67 9.08
CA ILE A 134 15.84 -12.80 7.64
C ILE A 134 14.63 -11.97 7.19
N PRO A 135 14.59 -11.46 5.95
CA PRO A 135 13.42 -10.79 5.45
C PRO A 135 12.26 -11.80 5.28
N LEU A 136 11.04 -11.39 5.63
CA LEU A 136 9.83 -12.21 5.55
C LEU A 136 8.78 -11.53 4.66
N PRO A 137 8.12 -12.28 3.76
CA PRO A 137 7.09 -11.72 2.92
C PRO A 137 5.76 -11.52 3.67
N SER A 138 5.03 -10.49 3.27
CA SER A 138 3.62 -10.28 3.62
C SER A 138 2.84 -10.01 2.35
N TYR A 139 1.89 -10.89 2.02
CA TYR A 139 1.12 -10.82 0.79
C TYR A 139 -0.14 -9.99 0.97
N GLY A 140 -0.52 -9.24 -0.06
CA GLY A 140 -1.73 -8.46 -0.02
C GLY A 140 -2.06 -7.83 -1.35
N LYS A 141 -2.96 -6.85 -1.30
CA LYS A 141 -3.43 -6.12 -2.46
C LYS A 141 -3.37 -4.63 -2.22
N ILE A 142 -3.28 -3.87 -3.29
CA ILE A 142 -3.54 -2.43 -3.25
C ILE A 142 -4.99 -2.22 -2.84
N LYS A 143 -5.20 -1.48 -1.75
CA LYS A 143 -6.54 -1.13 -1.25
C LYS A 143 -6.87 0.33 -1.49
N GLY A 144 -5.88 1.18 -1.68
CA GLY A 144 -6.05 2.63 -1.83
C GLY A 144 -4.86 3.25 -2.53
N LEU A 145 -5.09 4.29 -3.33
CA LEU A 145 -4.06 5.09 -3.97
C LEU A 145 -4.43 6.54 -3.71
N HIS A 146 -3.69 7.21 -2.83
CA HIS A 146 -4.03 8.55 -2.37
C HIS A 146 -3.12 9.58 -3.05
N PRO A 147 -3.67 10.44 -3.93
CA PRO A 147 -2.88 11.49 -4.56
C PRO A 147 -2.21 12.39 -3.52
N PHE A 148 -0.91 12.60 -3.66
CA PHE A 148 -0.11 13.43 -2.77
C PHE A 148 1.15 13.89 -3.50
N GLU A 149 1.31 15.20 -3.68
CA GLU A 149 2.48 15.83 -4.34
C GLU A 149 2.91 15.11 -5.65
N ASP A 150 1.99 15.06 -6.61
CA ASP A 150 2.14 14.44 -7.95
C ASP A 150 2.33 12.91 -8.01
N ASN A 151 2.34 12.24 -6.86
CA ASN A 151 2.46 10.79 -6.73
C ASN A 151 1.29 10.19 -5.93
N HIS A 152 1.34 8.88 -5.65
CA HIS A 152 0.31 8.19 -4.86
C HIS A 152 0.91 7.55 -3.62
N ILE A 153 0.42 7.94 -2.44
CA ILE A 153 0.62 7.14 -1.23
C ILE A 153 -0.18 5.85 -1.39
N ILE A 154 0.49 4.72 -1.24
CA ILE A 154 -0.08 3.40 -1.49
C ILE A 154 -0.66 2.86 -0.19
N ARG A 155 -1.97 2.59 -0.16
CA ARG A 155 -2.58 1.79 0.90
C ARG A 155 -2.63 0.33 0.47
N THR A 156 -2.12 -0.58 1.29
CA THR A 156 -2.08 -2.02 1.01
C THR A 156 -2.71 -2.86 2.11
N SER A 157 -3.16 -4.06 1.76
CA SER A 157 -3.54 -5.10 2.74
C SER A 157 -2.36 -6.00 3.14
N ALA A 158 -1.18 -5.83 2.54
CA ALA A 158 0.05 -6.48 2.96
C ALA A 158 0.43 -5.92 4.34
N ALA A 159 0.06 -6.65 5.39
CA ALA A 159 0.20 -6.19 6.76
C ALA A 159 1.67 -6.18 7.18
N PHE A 160 2.04 -5.18 7.97
CA PHE A 160 3.39 -5.08 8.52
C PHE A 160 3.39 -4.67 10.00
N THR A 161 4.43 -5.04 10.73
CA THR A 161 4.55 -4.86 12.19
C THR A 161 5.76 -4.01 12.55
N VAL A 162 6.06 -3.87 13.85
CA VAL A 162 7.30 -3.24 14.33
C VAL A 162 8.51 -3.87 13.61
N GLY A 163 9.52 -3.06 13.28
CA GLY A 163 10.70 -3.48 12.50
C GLY A 163 10.49 -3.51 10.98
N SER A 164 9.25 -3.43 10.49
CA SER A 164 8.98 -3.44 9.04
C SER A 164 9.20 -2.10 8.34
N SER A 165 9.20 -0.98 9.08
CA SER A 165 9.46 0.37 8.56
C SER A 165 10.75 0.40 7.73
N GLY A 166 10.71 1.04 6.56
CA GLY A 166 11.80 1.14 5.59
C GLY A 166 11.92 -0.08 4.66
N GLY A 167 11.04 -1.06 4.82
CA GLY A 167 10.98 -2.25 3.97
C GLY A 167 10.42 -1.96 2.59
N ALA A 168 10.33 -2.98 1.74
CA ALA A 168 9.96 -2.81 0.35
C ALA A 168 8.59 -3.41 0.04
N LEU A 169 7.80 -2.69 -0.75
CA LEU A 169 6.56 -3.16 -1.36
C LEU A 169 6.81 -3.41 -2.85
N PHE A 170 6.49 -4.61 -3.32
CA PHE A 170 6.73 -5.05 -4.69
C PHE A 170 5.43 -5.41 -5.41
N ASP A 171 5.42 -5.21 -6.72
CA ASP A 171 4.48 -5.87 -7.63
C ASP A 171 4.88 -7.35 -7.83
N LEU A 172 4.08 -8.12 -8.60
CA LEU A 172 4.37 -9.54 -8.85
C LEU A 172 5.48 -9.79 -9.87
N ASP A 173 5.99 -8.73 -10.52
CA ASP A 173 7.17 -8.78 -11.40
C ASP A 173 8.46 -8.40 -10.65
N PHE A 174 8.39 -8.31 -9.31
CA PHE A 174 9.50 -8.00 -8.41
C PHE A 174 10.06 -6.57 -8.57
N ASN A 175 9.27 -5.63 -9.11
CA ASN A 175 9.64 -4.22 -9.15
C ASN A 175 9.25 -3.52 -7.84
N LEU A 176 10.16 -2.71 -7.30
CA LEU A 176 9.92 -1.89 -6.12
C LEU A 176 8.94 -0.77 -6.46
N ILE A 177 7.73 -0.83 -5.89
CA ILE A 177 6.68 0.17 -6.11
C ILE A 177 6.51 1.12 -4.91
N GLY A 178 7.04 0.76 -3.74
CA GLY A 178 7.05 1.66 -2.59
C GLY A 178 7.83 1.16 -1.38
N ILE A 179 7.96 2.04 -0.39
CA ILE A 179 8.62 1.77 0.90
C ILE A 179 7.57 1.64 1.99
N THR A 180 7.55 0.53 2.74
CA THR A 180 6.56 0.32 3.81
C THR A 180 6.89 1.20 5.02
N THR A 181 5.98 2.10 5.40
CA THR A 181 6.33 3.21 6.31
C THR A 181 5.47 3.30 7.55
N PHE A 182 4.17 3.55 7.39
CA PHE A 182 3.30 3.83 8.53
C PHE A 182 2.01 3.03 8.46
N LYS A 183 1.41 2.81 9.65
CA LYS A 183 0.08 2.23 9.78
C LYS A 183 -0.82 3.17 10.54
N SER A 184 -2.12 3.14 10.25
CA SER A 184 -3.09 3.92 11.01
C SER A 184 -3.03 3.58 12.51
N PRO A 185 -3.12 4.57 13.41
CA PRO A 185 -3.32 4.31 14.84
C PRO A 185 -4.67 3.62 15.06
N GLY A 186 -4.80 2.81 16.12
CA GLY A 186 -6.06 2.15 16.49
C GLY A 186 -5.94 0.74 17.04
N LYS A 187 -7.03 0.24 17.66
CA LYS A 187 -7.13 -1.13 18.22
C LYS A 187 -7.63 -2.18 17.21
N ARG A 188 -8.15 -1.75 16.05
CA ARG A 188 -8.67 -2.63 14.98
C ARG A 188 -7.58 -2.96 13.96
N LEU A 189 -7.92 -3.73 12.92
CA LEU A 189 -7.05 -3.98 11.76
C LEU A 189 -6.46 -2.67 11.23
N GLY A 190 -5.13 -2.65 11.09
CA GLY A 190 -4.39 -1.48 10.65
C GLY A 190 -4.59 -1.21 9.16
N TYR A 191 -4.62 0.07 8.79
CA TYR A 191 -4.47 0.52 7.41
C TYR A 191 -2.98 0.75 7.19
N PHE A 192 -2.39 0.03 6.23
CA PHE A 192 -0.96 0.01 6.00
C PHE A 192 -0.62 0.87 4.78
N TYR A 193 0.38 1.74 4.93
CA TYR A 193 0.76 2.71 3.91
C TYR A 193 2.22 2.59 3.52
N ALA A 194 2.47 2.69 2.22
CA ALA A 194 3.80 2.74 1.64
C ALA A 194 4.00 4.04 0.85
N LEU A 195 5.20 4.60 0.94
CA LEU A 195 5.61 5.77 0.18
C LEU A 195 5.95 5.37 -1.26
N PRO A 196 5.62 6.20 -2.27
CA PRO A 196 5.85 5.87 -3.66
C PRO A 196 7.34 5.76 -4.01
N SER A 197 7.68 4.79 -4.85
CA SER A 197 9.05 4.59 -5.35
C SER A 197 9.65 5.81 -6.06
N GLU A 198 8.80 6.67 -6.61
CA GLU A 198 9.18 7.88 -7.33
C GLU A 198 9.98 8.85 -6.45
N TRP A 199 9.63 8.97 -5.17
CA TRP A 199 10.33 9.83 -4.22
C TRP A 199 11.78 9.40 -3.98
N ILE A 200 12.11 8.12 -4.18
CA ILE A 200 13.50 7.63 -4.08
C ILE A 200 14.34 8.26 -5.20
N LEU A 201 13.80 8.30 -6.42
CA LEU A 201 14.49 8.86 -7.59
C LEU A 201 14.67 10.38 -7.45
N GLU A 202 13.65 11.06 -6.93
CA GLU A 202 13.72 12.51 -6.63
C GLU A 202 14.78 12.79 -5.55
N LEU A 203 14.78 12.02 -4.46
CA LEU A 203 15.71 12.19 -3.34
C LEU A 203 17.18 11.95 -3.72
N LEU A 204 17.44 11.01 -4.62
CA LEU A 204 18.80 10.77 -5.16
C LEU A 204 19.41 11.98 -5.89
N ASN A 205 18.59 12.94 -6.32
CA ASN A 205 19.06 14.17 -6.98
C ASN A 205 19.37 15.31 -5.99
N THR A 206 19.20 15.08 -4.69
CA THR A 206 19.47 16.07 -3.64
C THR A 206 20.91 15.97 -3.13
N LYS A 207 21.30 16.80 -2.15
CA LYS A 207 22.62 16.74 -1.53
C LYS A 207 22.59 15.84 -0.30
N PRO A 208 23.58 14.95 -0.12
CA PRO A 208 23.68 14.19 1.11
C PRO A 208 24.12 15.09 2.28
N GLN A 209 23.78 14.64 3.48
CA GLN A 209 24.23 15.18 4.77
C GLN A 209 24.93 14.09 5.60
N LEU A 210 25.59 14.51 6.68
CA LEU A 210 26.31 13.62 7.60
C LEU A 210 25.58 13.43 8.93
N ASP A 211 24.80 14.42 9.36
CA ASP A 211 24.04 14.34 10.60
C ASP A 211 22.73 13.58 10.40
N LEU A 212 22.26 12.98 11.49
CA LEU A 212 21.02 12.19 11.57
C LEU A 212 19.90 12.97 12.28
N VAL A 213 20.05 14.29 12.39
CA VAL A 213 19.12 15.14 13.15
C VAL A 213 17.92 15.43 12.27
N SER A 214 16.73 15.14 12.79
CA SER A 214 15.51 15.46 12.04
C SER A 214 15.29 16.97 11.99
N THR A 215 15.01 17.51 10.80
CA THR A 215 14.66 18.93 10.64
C THR A 215 13.16 19.18 10.62
N ASP A 216 12.37 18.15 10.33
CA ASP A 216 10.92 18.26 10.12
C ASP A 216 10.19 17.05 10.70
N ALA A 217 8.91 17.23 11.02
CA ALA A 217 8.04 16.10 11.35
C ALA A 217 7.48 15.50 10.05
N PRO A 218 7.46 14.16 9.91
CA PRO A 218 6.91 13.55 8.72
C PRO A 218 5.41 13.82 8.61
N PHE A 219 4.90 14.00 7.39
CA PHE A 219 3.51 14.42 7.13
C PHE A 219 2.47 13.55 7.85
N TRP A 220 2.75 12.25 7.99
CA TRP A 220 1.85 11.28 8.61
C TRP A 220 1.79 11.39 10.14
N SER A 221 2.75 12.09 10.76
CA SER A 221 2.84 12.32 12.21
C SER A 221 2.26 13.67 12.65
N LEU A 222 1.96 14.57 11.71
CA LEU A 222 1.44 15.91 11.98
C LEU A 222 0.13 15.88 12.77
N PRO A 223 -0.27 16.96 13.45
CA PRO A 223 -1.59 17.06 14.09
C PRO A 223 -2.72 16.74 13.10
N ASP A 224 -3.80 16.11 13.55
CA ASP A 224 -4.85 15.57 12.67
C ASP A 224 -5.41 16.58 11.66
N LYS A 225 -5.55 17.87 12.03
CA LYS A 225 -6.07 18.91 11.14
C LYS A 225 -5.15 19.26 9.96
N GLU A 226 -3.87 18.93 10.08
CA GLU A 226 -2.84 19.20 9.08
C GLU A 226 -2.56 17.98 8.18
N LYS A 227 -3.03 16.79 8.59
CA LYS A 227 -2.90 15.56 7.79
C LYS A 227 -3.80 15.59 6.56
N PRO A 228 -3.47 14.86 5.48
CA PRO A 228 -4.40 14.63 4.37
C PRO A 228 -5.72 13.96 4.80
N PHE A 229 -6.81 14.22 4.08
CA PHE A 229 -8.14 13.71 4.43
C PHE A 229 -8.21 12.18 4.55
N PHE A 230 -7.49 11.45 3.69
CA PHE A 230 -7.44 9.98 3.74
C PHE A 230 -6.91 9.44 5.07
N MET A 231 -6.14 10.24 5.82
CA MET A 231 -5.68 9.91 7.16
C MET A 231 -6.67 10.38 8.23
N GLN A 232 -7.20 11.60 8.07
CA GLN A 232 -8.15 12.19 9.03
C GLN A 232 -9.39 11.34 9.24
N VAL A 233 -9.86 10.66 8.19
CA VAL A 233 -11.10 9.88 8.22
C VAL A 233 -10.99 8.57 9.01
N ILE A 234 -9.77 8.03 9.19
CA ILE A 234 -9.56 6.69 9.73
C ILE A 234 -9.87 6.61 11.22
N MET A 235 -9.36 7.55 12.03
CA MET A 235 -9.54 7.52 13.48
C MET A 235 -11.01 7.64 13.90
N PRO A 236 -11.79 8.62 13.41
CA PRO A 236 -13.23 8.68 13.65
C PRO A 236 -13.96 7.39 13.24
N MET A 237 -13.63 6.84 12.07
CA MET A 237 -14.24 5.61 11.57
C MET A 237 -13.96 4.42 12.51
N GLN A 238 -12.72 4.25 12.96
CA GLN A 238 -12.36 3.16 13.86
C GLN A 238 -12.96 3.30 15.27
N GLN A 239 -13.25 4.54 15.69
CA GLN A 239 -13.95 4.86 16.94
C GLN A 239 -15.46 4.80 16.81
N GLU A 240 -15.99 4.47 15.63
CA GLU A 240 -17.43 4.46 15.30
C GLU A 240 -18.09 5.83 15.49
N ASP A 241 -17.30 6.91 15.43
CA ASP A 241 -17.82 8.27 15.33
C ASP A 241 -18.21 8.55 13.88
N TRP A 242 -19.36 8.00 13.49
CA TRP A 242 -19.87 8.08 12.12
C TRP A 242 -20.27 9.50 11.71
N LEU A 243 -20.66 10.34 12.68
CA LEU A 243 -20.98 11.75 12.40
C LEU A 243 -19.71 12.51 12.02
N LYS A 244 -18.62 12.33 12.77
CA LYS A 244 -17.32 12.93 12.43
C LYS A 244 -16.72 12.31 11.17
N THR A 245 -16.84 11.00 10.97
CA THR A 245 -16.43 10.31 9.74
C THR A 245 -17.13 10.92 8.52
N GLN A 246 -18.46 11.10 8.60
CA GLN A 246 -19.23 11.77 7.55
C GLN A 246 -18.76 13.21 7.33
N GLY A 247 -18.48 13.96 8.40
CA GLY A 247 -17.98 15.33 8.32
C GLY A 247 -16.67 15.43 7.53
N VAL A 248 -15.69 14.59 7.88
CA VAL A 248 -14.40 14.53 7.18
C VAL A 248 -14.59 14.12 5.71
N ALA A 249 -15.40 13.09 5.44
CA ALA A 249 -15.67 12.63 4.08
C ALA A 249 -16.33 13.70 3.21
N LYS A 250 -17.26 14.50 3.76
CA LYS A 250 -17.87 15.64 3.04
C LYS A 250 -16.85 16.71 2.69
N SER A 251 -16.03 17.14 3.66
CA SER A 251 -14.96 18.10 3.39
C SER A 251 -13.94 17.57 2.38
N TRP A 252 -13.67 16.26 2.40
CA TRP A 252 -12.83 15.63 1.40
C TRP A 252 -13.45 15.70 0.00
N ILE A 253 -14.75 15.41 -0.15
CA ILE A 253 -15.47 15.52 -1.43
C ILE A 253 -15.53 16.97 -1.93
N GLU A 254 -15.69 17.95 -1.04
CA GLU A 254 -15.66 19.38 -1.39
C GLU A 254 -14.31 19.79 -1.99
N SER A 255 -13.21 19.24 -1.47
CA SER A 255 -11.86 19.48 -1.99
C SER A 255 -11.56 18.63 -3.24
N GLU A 256 -11.98 17.38 -3.27
CA GLU A 256 -11.61 16.36 -4.26
C GLU A 256 -12.85 15.56 -4.69
N SER A 257 -13.75 16.20 -5.44
CA SER A 257 -15.05 15.59 -5.82
C SER A 257 -14.96 14.28 -6.62
N ASN A 258 -13.82 14.00 -7.25
CA ASN A 258 -13.56 12.78 -8.01
C ASN A 258 -12.77 11.71 -7.22
N ASN A 259 -12.60 11.89 -5.90
CA ASN A 259 -11.90 10.91 -5.06
C ASN A 259 -12.84 9.76 -4.65
N ALA A 260 -12.55 8.54 -5.11
CA ALA A 260 -13.41 7.38 -4.86
C ALA A 260 -13.49 7.00 -3.37
N ASP A 261 -12.39 7.13 -2.61
CA ASP A 261 -12.34 6.81 -1.19
C ASP A 261 -13.16 7.81 -0.36
N ALA A 262 -13.16 9.09 -0.74
CA ALA A 262 -13.98 10.11 -0.09
C ALA A 262 -15.49 9.75 -0.14
N TRP A 263 -15.97 9.33 -1.32
CA TRP A 263 -17.34 8.84 -1.50
C TRP A 263 -17.59 7.52 -0.78
N TYR A 264 -16.61 6.63 -0.71
CA TYR A 264 -16.70 5.38 0.05
C TYR A 264 -16.91 5.65 1.54
N PHE A 265 -16.08 6.50 2.16
CA PHE A 265 -16.21 6.80 3.58
C PHE A 265 -17.51 7.55 3.91
N LEU A 266 -18.00 8.41 3.00
CA LEU A 266 -19.33 9.01 3.13
C LEU A 266 -20.41 7.93 3.15
N GLY A 267 -20.39 7.02 2.17
CA GLY A 267 -21.37 5.93 2.07
C GLY A 267 -21.31 4.95 3.24
N LEU A 268 -20.11 4.63 3.71
CA LEU A 268 -19.89 3.81 4.91
C LEU A 268 -20.49 4.46 6.15
N ALA A 269 -20.22 5.75 6.39
CA ALA A 269 -20.78 6.47 7.52
C ALA A 269 -22.32 6.55 7.43
N GLU A 270 -22.87 6.82 6.24
CA GLU A 270 -24.32 6.83 6.01
C GLU A 270 -24.95 5.47 6.28
N PHE A 271 -24.30 4.38 5.85
CA PHE A 271 -24.77 3.03 6.10
C PHE A 271 -24.79 2.73 7.60
N ARG A 272 -23.70 3.02 8.32
CA ARG A 272 -23.61 2.79 9.77
C ARG A 272 -24.58 3.67 10.58
N MET A 273 -25.06 4.77 10.00
CA MET A 273 -26.14 5.61 10.55
C MET A 273 -27.54 5.21 10.04
N ASN A 274 -27.71 4.05 9.40
CA ASN A 274 -28.97 3.53 8.84
C ASN A 274 -29.59 4.38 7.73
N ASN A 275 -28.83 5.28 7.10
CA ASN A 275 -29.29 6.10 5.97
C ASN A 275 -29.10 5.37 4.63
N TYR A 276 -29.73 4.20 4.46
CA TYR A 276 -29.45 3.26 3.37
C TYR A 276 -29.53 3.87 1.97
N ALA A 277 -30.55 4.70 1.69
CA ALA A 277 -30.70 5.32 0.37
C ALA A 277 -29.52 6.24 0.01
N LYS A 278 -29.02 7.00 1.00
CA LYS A 278 -27.85 7.86 0.82
C LYS A 278 -26.58 7.02 0.68
N ALA A 279 -26.43 6.02 1.55
CA ALA A 279 -25.31 5.09 1.50
C ALA A 279 -25.16 4.42 0.13
N ILE A 280 -26.24 3.89 -0.44
CA ILE A 280 -26.24 3.28 -1.78
C ILE A 280 -25.78 4.28 -2.84
N THR A 281 -26.26 5.53 -2.75
CA THR A 281 -25.87 6.59 -3.70
C THR A 281 -24.37 6.88 -3.63
N SER A 282 -23.85 7.11 -2.42
CA SER A 282 -22.45 7.42 -2.17
C SER A 282 -21.52 6.26 -2.55
N LEU A 283 -21.88 5.01 -2.18
CA LEU A 283 -21.08 3.82 -2.51
C LEU A 283 -21.09 3.51 -4.02
N LYS A 284 -22.23 3.66 -4.71
CA LYS A 284 -22.27 3.54 -6.18
C LYS A 284 -21.43 4.61 -6.86
N LYS A 285 -21.41 5.84 -6.32
CA LYS A 285 -20.56 6.92 -6.83
C LYS A 285 -19.07 6.60 -6.64
N SER A 286 -18.68 6.09 -5.48
CA SER A 286 -17.32 5.59 -5.22
C SER A 286 -16.91 4.54 -6.26
N PHE A 287 -17.74 3.51 -6.46
CA PHE A 287 -17.47 2.47 -7.46
C PHE A 287 -17.46 2.99 -8.91
N ALA A 288 -18.27 4.00 -9.23
CA ALA A 288 -18.25 4.61 -10.55
C ALA A 288 -16.97 5.41 -10.82
N LEU A 289 -16.35 5.99 -9.78
CA LEU A 289 -15.07 6.69 -9.87
C LEU A 289 -13.89 5.71 -9.93
N ASN A 290 -14.00 4.56 -9.26
CA ASN A 290 -13.04 3.47 -9.34
C ASN A 290 -13.77 2.12 -9.42
N ASN A 291 -13.83 1.55 -10.63
CA ASN A 291 -14.55 0.30 -10.91
C ASN A 291 -13.87 -0.96 -10.35
N ARG A 292 -12.78 -0.80 -9.60
CA ARG A 292 -12.10 -1.85 -8.83
C ARG A 292 -12.20 -1.65 -7.32
N HIS A 293 -13.04 -0.71 -6.85
CA HIS A 293 -13.26 -0.46 -5.43
C HIS A 293 -14.08 -1.56 -4.75
N LEU A 294 -13.44 -2.67 -4.42
CA LEU A 294 -14.09 -3.86 -3.86
C LEU A 294 -14.79 -3.59 -2.52
N ASP A 295 -14.21 -2.76 -1.66
CA ASP A 295 -14.79 -2.46 -0.34
C ASP A 295 -16.16 -1.75 -0.46
N ALA A 296 -16.34 -0.88 -1.45
CA ALA A 296 -17.62 -0.21 -1.71
C ALA A 296 -18.68 -1.20 -2.18
N LEU A 297 -18.30 -2.17 -3.01
CA LEU A 297 -19.17 -3.28 -3.38
C LEU A 297 -19.54 -4.13 -2.17
N THR A 298 -18.60 -4.40 -1.25
CA THR A 298 -18.86 -5.19 -0.04
C THR A 298 -19.90 -4.53 0.85
N GLU A 299 -19.79 -3.22 1.08
CA GLU A 299 -20.80 -2.48 1.85
C GLU A 299 -22.16 -2.44 1.13
N LEU A 300 -22.18 -2.27 -0.21
CA LEU A 300 -23.42 -2.35 -1.01
C LEU A 300 -24.08 -3.73 -0.91
N HIS A 301 -23.28 -4.81 -0.91
CA HIS A 301 -23.80 -6.18 -0.76
C HIS A 301 -24.47 -6.38 0.59
N GLN A 302 -23.88 -5.85 1.67
CA GLN A 302 -24.46 -5.91 3.01
C GLN A 302 -25.80 -5.16 3.07
N ILE A 303 -25.87 -3.96 2.49
CA ILE A 303 -27.14 -3.20 2.41
C ILE A 303 -28.18 -3.99 1.62
N ALA A 304 -27.82 -4.55 0.47
CA ALA A 304 -28.74 -5.34 -0.36
C ALA A 304 -29.32 -6.55 0.41
N LYS A 305 -28.48 -7.25 1.18
CA LYS A 305 -28.92 -8.35 2.05
C LYS A 305 -29.89 -7.88 3.14
N LEU A 306 -29.62 -6.74 3.78
CA LEU A 306 -30.51 -6.19 4.82
C LEU A 306 -31.88 -5.76 4.28
N GLN A 307 -31.96 -5.37 3.00
CA GLN A 307 -33.20 -4.91 2.36
C GLN A 307 -33.91 -5.99 1.54
N ASP A 308 -33.37 -7.21 1.46
CA ASP A 308 -33.78 -8.27 0.52
C ASP A 308 -33.84 -7.77 -0.95
N ASP A 309 -32.94 -6.86 -1.33
CA ASP A 309 -32.84 -6.30 -2.67
C ASP A 309 -32.03 -7.23 -3.58
N LYS A 310 -32.75 -8.11 -4.28
CA LYS A 310 -32.16 -9.09 -5.21
C LYS A 310 -31.52 -8.46 -6.44
N GLU A 311 -32.02 -7.32 -6.90
CA GLU A 311 -31.48 -6.63 -8.07
C GLU A 311 -30.12 -6.02 -7.74
N LEU A 312 -30.04 -5.26 -6.65
CA LEU A 312 -28.77 -4.70 -6.18
C LEU A 312 -27.77 -5.79 -5.84
N SER A 313 -28.20 -6.85 -5.15
CA SER A 313 -27.33 -7.99 -4.83
C SER A 313 -26.74 -8.63 -6.09
N GLY A 314 -27.56 -8.88 -7.11
CA GLY A 314 -27.10 -9.44 -8.39
C GLY A 314 -26.10 -8.53 -9.12
N TRP A 315 -26.36 -7.21 -9.14
CA TRP A 315 -25.44 -6.23 -9.72
C TRP A 315 -24.10 -6.19 -8.98
N VAL A 316 -24.12 -6.19 -7.64
CA VAL A 316 -22.90 -6.17 -6.82
C VAL A 316 -22.06 -7.41 -7.05
N VAL A 317 -22.67 -8.60 -6.94
CA VAL A 317 -21.96 -9.89 -7.10
C VAL A 317 -21.34 -10.00 -8.50
N SER A 318 -22.05 -9.56 -9.53
CA SER A 318 -21.52 -9.55 -10.90
C SER A 318 -20.27 -8.67 -11.04
N ASN A 319 -20.23 -7.50 -10.39
CA ASN A 319 -19.06 -6.62 -10.43
C ASN A 319 -17.91 -7.14 -9.55
N MET A 320 -18.20 -7.69 -8.36
CA MET A 320 -17.18 -8.29 -7.51
C MET A 320 -16.43 -9.42 -8.22
N ARG A 321 -17.15 -10.30 -8.94
CA ARG A 321 -16.53 -11.41 -9.70
C ARG A 321 -15.58 -10.94 -10.79
N LYS A 322 -15.75 -9.73 -11.33
CA LYS A 322 -14.82 -9.19 -12.34
C LYS A 322 -13.51 -8.71 -11.73
N ILE A 323 -13.52 -8.35 -10.44
CA ILE A 323 -12.37 -7.80 -9.73
C ILE A 323 -11.63 -8.93 -9.02
N ASP A 324 -12.36 -9.74 -8.25
CA ASP A 324 -11.81 -10.82 -7.43
C ASP A 324 -12.79 -12.00 -7.34
N PRO A 325 -12.74 -12.95 -8.28
CA PRO A 325 -13.57 -14.15 -8.26
C PRO A 325 -13.43 -14.97 -6.97
N GLU A 326 -12.21 -15.09 -6.44
CA GLU A 326 -11.90 -15.89 -5.25
C GLU A 326 -12.57 -15.29 -4.00
N TYR A 327 -12.57 -13.95 -3.89
CA TYR A 327 -13.26 -13.24 -2.81
C TYR A 327 -14.77 -13.52 -2.80
N VAL A 328 -15.40 -13.59 -3.98
CA VAL A 328 -16.83 -13.86 -4.08
C VAL A 328 -17.19 -15.26 -3.57
N GLU A 329 -16.36 -16.26 -3.87
CA GLU A 329 -16.57 -17.64 -3.38
C GLU A 329 -16.46 -17.75 -1.85
N TYR A 330 -15.69 -16.85 -1.23
CA TYR A 330 -15.54 -16.80 0.23
C TYR A 330 -16.69 -16.05 0.91
N ILE A 331 -17.09 -14.88 0.39
CA ILE A 331 -18.09 -13.99 1.02
C ILE A 331 -19.54 -14.43 0.80
N LEU A 332 -19.82 -15.17 -0.28
CA LEU A 332 -21.18 -15.61 -0.64
C LEU A 332 -21.53 -17.03 -0.16
N LYS A 333 -20.63 -17.73 0.54
CA LYS A 333 -20.99 -18.93 1.30
C LYS A 333 -21.82 -18.58 2.53
#